data_AF-A0A849ES37-F1
#
_entry.id   AF-A0A849ES37-F1
#
_cell.length_a   1.000
_cell.length_b   1.000
_cell.length_c   1.000
_cell.angle_alpha   90.00
_cell.angle_beta   90.00
_cell.angle_gamma   90.00
#
_symmetry.space_group_name_H-M   'P 1'
#
loop_
_entity.id
_entity.type
_entity.pdbx_description
1 polymer ?
#
loop_
_entity_poly.entity_id
_entity_poly.type
_entity_poly.pdbx_seq_one_letter_code
_entity_poly.pdbx_strand_id
1 'polypeptide(L)'
;MIRNQWKRLAVLLIGFVAAAVAGTVWADDNSGLGSPAVPVSQMNRTYSGGHVYIGLFETNADGRWSGNLKKFAVDPDDNSIRDRDGAPATDPDTGQILDSAKSFWSIGNDGGDVLAGGAGARLYLDRHLRTVYTKYPNFFGSPFSLYDFSVTNGGLTAEKLKVPPEQRDALISDVLGIGRTFGEEQTPWIMGDVVHSSPAVARLGDKTCIFVGANDGMLHCFLDEDGSELWSFIPEDLLPKLKRLTDDNPVHDYFVDGAIKVVDSGEDKILFFGERRGGDAYHALSVTHPERPAYLYNIGPDHLLRPTGGILGNILNLLEGESLGQSWGKPLAGTIKTGKEQSAKVILLPGGYDTNQDLDTPKPIDQKGRAVFAIKASDGQVLNNFTYYYNLNWS
;
A
#
# COMPACT_ATOMS: atom_id res chain seq x y z
N MET A 1 22.21 11.56 -34.34
CA MET A 1 21.43 10.41 -33.87
C MET A 1 21.04 10.47 -32.37
N ILE A 2 21.61 11.38 -31.56
CA ILE A 2 21.31 11.51 -30.11
C ILE A 2 20.20 12.57 -29.81
N ARG A 3 19.80 13.39 -30.79
CA ARG A 3 18.83 14.48 -30.60
C ARG A 3 17.34 14.04 -30.65
N ASN A 4 17.04 12.83 -31.13
CA ASN A 4 15.69 12.29 -31.23
C ASN A 4 15.25 11.43 -30.02
N GLN A 5 16.17 11.10 -29.10
CA GLN A 5 15.86 10.34 -27.87
C GLN A 5 15.28 11.26 -26.78
N TRP A 6 15.66 12.55 -26.77
CA TRP A 6 15.16 13.53 -25.80
C TRP A 6 13.72 14.00 -26.04
N LYS A 7 13.22 13.96 -27.29
CA LYS A 7 11.82 14.28 -27.59
C LYS A 7 10.84 13.18 -27.12
N ARG A 8 11.30 11.92 -27.00
CA ARG A 8 10.49 10.82 -26.46
C ARG A 8 10.41 10.83 -24.93
N LEU A 9 11.43 11.36 -24.24
CA LEU A 9 11.40 11.57 -22.79
C LEU A 9 10.49 12.76 -22.40
N ALA A 10 10.46 13.82 -23.21
CA ALA A 10 9.62 15.00 -22.95
C ALA A 10 8.11 14.71 -23.10
N VAL A 11 7.72 13.81 -24.01
CA VAL A 11 6.31 13.38 -24.16
C VAL A 11 5.87 12.45 -23.00
N LEU A 12 6.80 11.71 -22.38
CA LEU A 12 6.52 10.93 -21.17
C LEU A 12 6.40 11.80 -19.90
N LEU A 13 7.15 12.90 -19.82
CA LEU A 13 7.09 13.84 -18.69
C LEU A 13 5.82 14.71 -18.68
N ILE A 14 5.26 15.04 -19.85
CA ILE A 14 4.01 15.83 -19.94
C ILE A 14 2.81 15.00 -19.43
N GLY A 15 2.86 13.67 -19.52
CA GLY A 15 1.86 12.78 -18.91
C GLY A 15 1.97 12.66 -17.38
N PHE A 16 3.13 12.97 -16.79
CA PHE A 16 3.33 12.94 -15.34
C PHE A 16 2.76 14.18 -14.63
N VAL A 17 2.66 15.31 -15.33
CA VAL A 17 2.18 16.57 -14.72
C VAL A 17 0.65 16.63 -14.65
N ALA A 18 -0.06 15.95 -15.55
CA ALA A 18 -1.53 15.93 -15.52
C ALA A 18 -2.12 15.12 -14.35
N ALA A 19 -1.37 14.18 -13.77
CA ALA A 19 -1.81 13.38 -12.61
C ALA A 19 -1.50 14.03 -11.25
N ALA A 20 -0.71 15.10 -11.22
CA ALA A 20 -0.34 15.81 -9.99
C ALA A 20 -1.28 16.97 -9.63
N VAL A 21 -2.27 17.29 -10.48
CA VAL A 21 -3.17 18.46 -10.30
C VAL A 21 -4.57 18.05 -9.80
N ALA A 22 -4.81 16.78 -9.49
CA ALA A 22 -6.07 16.34 -8.87
C ALA A 22 -6.07 16.39 -7.32
N GLY A 23 -5.03 16.94 -6.69
CA GLY A 23 -4.86 16.93 -5.23
C GLY A 23 -5.16 18.24 -4.50
N THR A 24 -5.63 19.28 -5.19
CA THR A 24 -5.95 20.58 -4.57
C THR A 24 -7.42 20.93 -4.80
N VAL A 25 -8.32 20.19 -4.15
CA VAL A 25 -9.66 20.69 -3.88
C VAL A 25 -9.59 21.49 -2.59
N TRP A 26 -9.76 22.80 -2.71
CA TRP A 26 -9.97 23.67 -1.58
C TRP A 26 -11.32 23.30 -0.98
N ALA A 27 -11.30 22.83 0.26
CA ALA A 27 -12.50 22.70 1.06
C ALA A 27 -12.96 24.12 1.41
N ASP A 28 -13.87 24.68 0.61
CA ASP A 28 -14.72 25.77 1.03
C ASP A 28 -16.12 25.63 0.39
N ASP A 29 -17.10 25.71 1.29
CA ASP A 29 -18.54 25.93 1.11
C ASP A 29 -19.48 24.77 0.68
N ASN A 30 -20.07 24.22 1.75
CA ASN A 30 -21.28 23.42 1.90
C ASN A 30 -22.46 23.83 1.00
N SER A 31 -22.93 22.93 0.13
CA SER A 31 -24.38 22.65 -0.07
C SER A 31 -24.62 21.60 -1.17
N GLY A 32 -25.23 20.48 -0.78
CA GLY A 32 -26.11 19.67 -1.63
C GLY A 32 -25.58 19.25 -3.00
N LEU A 33 -24.49 18.49 -3.04
CA LEU A 33 -24.06 17.77 -4.24
C LEU A 33 -23.66 16.36 -3.78
N GLY A 34 -24.28 15.34 -4.38
CA GLY A 34 -23.92 13.94 -4.13
C GLY A 34 -22.43 13.74 -4.33
N SER A 35 -21.83 12.89 -3.50
CA SER A 35 -20.39 12.58 -3.54
C SER A 35 -19.93 12.42 -4.98
N PRO A 36 -19.02 13.27 -5.48
CA PRO A 36 -18.53 13.13 -6.84
C PRO A 36 -17.81 11.78 -6.92
N ALA A 37 -18.26 10.89 -7.81
CA ALA A 37 -17.50 9.69 -8.17
C ALA A 37 -16.12 10.15 -8.66
N VAL A 38 -15.09 9.90 -7.85
CA VAL A 38 -13.75 10.39 -8.15
C VAL A 38 -13.22 9.59 -9.35
N PRO A 39 -12.64 10.23 -10.38
CA PRO A 39 -12.16 9.53 -11.56
C PRO A 39 -11.19 8.41 -11.17
N VAL A 40 -11.40 7.24 -11.78
CA VAL A 40 -10.48 6.10 -11.71
C VAL A 40 -9.09 6.58 -12.14
N SER A 41 -8.19 6.76 -11.18
CA SER A 41 -6.83 7.18 -11.46
C SER A 41 -6.10 6.09 -12.25
N GLN A 42 -5.22 6.48 -13.19
CA GLN A 42 -4.42 5.48 -13.90
C GLN A 42 -3.41 4.74 -12.99
N MET A 43 -3.22 5.22 -11.75
CA MET A 43 -2.19 4.74 -10.83
C MET A 43 -2.65 3.60 -9.91
N ASN A 44 -3.94 3.46 -9.62
CA ASN A 44 -4.47 2.44 -8.71
C ASN A 44 -5.03 1.20 -9.44
N ARG A 45 -4.52 0.91 -10.65
CA ARG A 45 -4.93 -0.24 -11.47
C ARG A 45 -3.76 -1.14 -11.89
N THR A 46 -4.05 -2.42 -12.06
CA THR A 46 -3.10 -3.42 -12.57
C THR A 46 -3.76 -4.36 -13.56
N TYR A 47 -3.01 -4.75 -14.59
CA TYR A 47 -3.43 -5.70 -15.61
C TYR A 47 -2.76 -7.07 -15.38
N SER A 48 -3.53 -8.15 -15.39
CA SER A 48 -3.01 -9.51 -15.28
C SER A 48 -3.99 -10.52 -15.89
N GLY A 49 -3.48 -11.46 -16.69
CA GLY A 49 -4.27 -12.59 -17.19
C GLY A 49 -5.56 -12.20 -17.92
N GLY A 50 -5.54 -11.14 -18.74
CA GLY A 50 -6.73 -10.64 -19.46
C GLY A 50 -7.74 -9.89 -18.59
N HIS A 51 -7.37 -9.51 -17.36
CA HIS A 51 -8.22 -8.75 -16.45
C HIS A 51 -7.52 -7.47 -16.00
N VAL A 52 -8.33 -6.51 -15.57
CA VAL A 52 -7.90 -5.29 -14.89
C VAL A 52 -8.50 -5.25 -13.49
N TYR A 53 -7.67 -4.91 -12.52
CA TYR A 53 -8.01 -4.74 -11.11
C TYR A 53 -7.88 -3.27 -10.78
N ILE A 54 -8.92 -2.68 -10.20
CA ILE A 54 -9.04 -1.24 -10.01
C ILE A 54 -9.36 -0.98 -8.54
N GLY A 55 -8.44 -0.31 -7.84
CA GLY A 55 -8.72 0.30 -6.55
C GLY A 55 -9.62 1.52 -6.73
N LEU A 56 -10.55 1.73 -5.82
CA LEU A 56 -11.49 2.86 -5.85
C LEU A 56 -11.46 3.58 -4.51
N PHE A 57 -11.90 4.84 -4.52
CA PHE A 57 -12.10 5.61 -3.30
C PHE A 57 -13.23 6.62 -3.43
N GLU A 58 -13.87 6.90 -2.29
CA GLU A 58 -14.86 7.94 -2.11
C GLU A 58 -14.51 8.75 -0.85
N THR A 59 -14.54 10.07 -0.98
CA THR A 59 -14.19 10.98 0.12
C THR A 59 -15.38 11.19 1.04
N ASN A 60 -15.16 11.14 2.36
CA ASN A 60 -16.16 11.46 3.37
C ASN A 60 -15.75 12.70 4.19
N ALA A 61 -16.75 13.44 4.69
CA ALA A 61 -16.54 14.70 5.42
C ALA A 61 -15.87 14.51 6.79
N ASP A 62 -15.95 13.30 7.36
CA ASP A 62 -15.32 12.89 8.61
C ASP A 62 -13.86 12.45 8.42
N GLY A 63 -13.28 12.64 7.22
CA GLY A 63 -11.91 12.26 6.87
C GLY A 63 -11.71 10.75 6.62
N ARG A 64 -12.72 9.91 6.88
CA ARG A 64 -12.64 8.46 6.73
C ARG A 64 -13.09 8.05 5.35
N TRP A 65 -12.17 8.07 4.40
CA TRP A 65 -12.50 7.75 3.03
C TRP A 65 -12.75 6.24 2.86
N SER A 66 -13.75 5.93 2.05
CA SER A 66 -14.13 4.54 1.75
C SER A 66 -13.39 4.07 0.51
N GLY A 67 -13.09 2.77 0.42
CA GLY A 67 -12.48 2.19 -0.77
C GLY A 67 -13.04 0.87 -1.20
N ASN A 68 -12.66 0.44 -2.40
CA ASN A 68 -13.08 -0.84 -2.96
C ASN A 68 -12.02 -1.35 -3.93
N LEU A 69 -12.07 -2.65 -4.23
CA LEU A 69 -11.31 -3.27 -5.31
C LEU A 69 -12.28 -3.98 -6.25
N LYS A 70 -12.25 -3.59 -7.51
CA LYS A 70 -13.11 -4.19 -8.56
C LYS A 70 -12.27 -4.84 -9.65
N LYS A 71 -12.81 -5.92 -10.22
CA LYS A 71 -12.22 -6.69 -11.31
C LYS A 71 -13.11 -6.61 -12.54
N PHE A 72 -12.49 -6.34 -13.69
CA PHE A 72 -13.12 -6.32 -15.02
C PHE A 72 -12.26 -7.09 -16.02
N ALA A 73 -12.83 -7.50 -17.14
CA ALA A 73 -12.11 -8.14 -18.22
C ALA A 73 -11.51 -7.08 -19.16
N VAL A 74 -10.43 -7.45 -19.84
CA VAL A 74 -9.85 -6.68 -20.94
C VAL A 74 -10.03 -7.47 -22.21
N ASP A 75 -10.73 -6.87 -23.16
CA ASP A 75 -10.97 -7.44 -24.47
C ASP A 75 -9.62 -7.58 -25.22
N PRO A 76 -9.24 -8.79 -25.67
CA PRO A 76 -7.95 -9.00 -26.32
C PRO A 76 -7.84 -8.38 -27.71
N ASP A 77 -8.97 -8.05 -28.35
CA ASP A 77 -9.00 -7.56 -29.72
C ASP A 77 -8.83 -6.03 -29.78
N ASP A 78 -9.49 -5.31 -28.87
CA ASP A 78 -9.51 -3.84 -28.85
C ASP A 78 -9.00 -3.19 -27.53
N ASN A 79 -8.61 -4.00 -26.54
CA ASN A 79 -8.21 -3.56 -25.18
C ASN A 79 -9.29 -2.77 -24.41
N SER A 80 -10.56 -2.82 -24.84
CA SER A 80 -11.66 -2.23 -24.09
C SER A 80 -11.93 -3.01 -22.80
N ILE A 81 -12.44 -2.30 -21.79
CA ILE A 81 -12.79 -2.92 -20.51
C ILE A 81 -14.21 -3.48 -20.62
N ARG A 82 -14.36 -4.76 -20.33
CA ARG A 82 -15.63 -5.49 -20.35
C ARG A 82 -16.05 -5.88 -18.94
N ASP A 83 -17.34 -5.87 -18.70
CA ASP A 83 -17.92 -6.32 -17.43
C ASP A 83 -17.98 -7.85 -17.35
N ARG A 84 -18.50 -8.37 -16.23
CA ARG A 84 -18.61 -9.81 -15.99
C ARG A 84 -19.44 -10.54 -17.06
N ASP A 85 -20.40 -9.87 -17.66
CA ASP A 85 -21.35 -10.43 -18.62
C ASP A 85 -20.89 -10.17 -20.08
N GLY A 86 -19.71 -9.54 -20.26
CA GLY A 86 -19.11 -9.24 -21.56
C GLY A 86 -19.58 -7.93 -22.19
N ALA A 87 -20.41 -7.14 -21.50
CA ALA A 87 -20.82 -5.83 -21.97
C ALA A 87 -19.70 -4.79 -21.77
N PRO A 88 -19.71 -3.65 -22.49
CA PRO A 88 -18.80 -2.55 -22.19
C PRO A 88 -18.92 -2.13 -20.72
N ALA A 89 -17.80 -2.08 -20.00
CA ALA A 89 -17.76 -1.63 -18.61
C ALA A 89 -17.45 -0.13 -18.47
N THR A 90 -16.88 0.49 -19.51
CA THR A 90 -16.48 1.89 -19.48
C THR A 90 -17.09 2.69 -20.62
N ASP A 91 -17.36 3.95 -20.35
CA ASP A 91 -17.72 4.95 -21.35
C ASP A 91 -16.52 5.18 -22.30
N PRO A 92 -16.72 5.10 -23.63
CA PRO A 92 -15.63 5.16 -24.60
C PRO A 92 -14.98 6.55 -24.72
N ASP A 93 -15.69 7.62 -24.34
CA ASP A 93 -15.22 8.99 -24.48
C ASP A 93 -14.49 9.47 -23.21
N THR A 94 -14.98 9.06 -22.04
CA THR A 94 -14.48 9.52 -20.73
C THR A 94 -13.62 8.47 -20.02
N GLY A 95 -13.76 7.20 -20.37
CA GLY A 95 -13.12 6.07 -19.67
C GLY A 95 -13.70 5.79 -18.27
N GLN A 96 -14.78 6.45 -17.87
CA GLN A 96 -15.46 6.22 -16.60
C GLN A 96 -16.16 4.85 -16.61
N ILE A 97 -16.21 4.18 -15.45
CA ILE A 97 -16.95 2.93 -15.30
C ILE A 97 -18.45 3.26 -15.36
N LEU A 98 -19.19 2.56 -16.23
CA LEU A 98 -20.62 2.74 -16.40
C LEU A 98 -21.39 2.22 -15.18
N ASP A 99 -22.43 2.92 -14.74
CA ASP A 99 -23.33 2.46 -13.66
C ASP A 99 -24.01 1.12 -13.99
N SER A 100 -24.18 0.83 -15.28
CA SER A 100 -24.70 -0.46 -15.74
C SER A 100 -23.70 -1.61 -15.69
N ALA A 101 -22.41 -1.32 -15.47
CA ALA A 101 -21.37 -2.33 -15.45
C ALA A 101 -21.47 -3.21 -14.20
N LYS A 102 -21.19 -4.49 -14.39
CA LYS A 102 -21.11 -5.49 -13.32
C LYS A 102 -19.68 -6.00 -13.15
N SER A 103 -19.04 -5.67 -12.04
CA SER A 103 -17.71 -6.21 -11.74
C SER A 103 -17.76 -7.71 -11.41
N PHE A 104 -16.64 -8.41 -11.58
CA PHE A 104 -16.58 -9.87 -11.54
C PHE A 104 -17.03 -10.50 -10.20
N TRP A 105 -16.79 -9.81 -9.09
CA TRP A 105 -17.12 -10.32 -7.75
C TRP A 105 -18.53 -9.91 -7.27
N SER A 106 -19.25 -9.14 -8.08
CA SER A 106 -20.56 -8.57 -7.77
C SER A 106 -21.72 -9.47 -8.23
N ILE A 107 -22.83 -9.38 -7.50
CA ILE A 107 -24.09 -10.08 -7.81
C ILE A 107 -24.98 -9.27 -8.77
N GLY A 108 -24.92 -7.94 -8.70
CA GLY A 108 -25.66 -7.00 -9.54
C GLY A 108 -24.74 -5.88 -10.04
N ASN A 109 -25.34 -4.93 -10.76
CA ASN A 109 -24.60 -3.78 -11.29
C ASN A 109 -24.11 -2.92 -10.14
N ASP A 110 -22.81 -2.68 -10.14
CA ASP A 110 -22.11 -1.93 -9.10
C ASP A 110 -21.27 -0.80 -9.69
N GLY A 111 -21.07 -0.78 -11.02
CA GLY A 111 -20.38 0.29 -11.72
C GLY A 111 -19.12 0.79 -11.02
N GLY A 112 -18.96 2.12 -10.97
CA GLY A 112 -17.91 2.80 -10.21
C GLY A 112 -18.22 3.02 -8.72
N ASP A 113 -19.40 2.62 -8.23
CA ASP A 113 -19.81 2.89 -6.85
C ASP A 113 -18.89 2.16 -5.85
N VAL A 114 -18.28 2.94 -4.95
CA VAL A 114 -17.32 2.44 -3.97
C VAL A 114 -18.00 1.57 -2.92
N LEU A 115 -19.23 1.91 -2.53
CA LEU A 115 -19.98 1.25 -1.47
C LEU A 115 -20.84 0.09 -1.99
N ALA A 116 -20.68 -0.28 -3.26
CA ALA A 116 -21.39 -1.40 -3.88
C ALA A 116 -20.42 -2.41 -4.53
N GLY A 117 -20.73 -3.70 -4.34
CA GLY A 117 -20.04 -4.78 -5.03
C GLY A 117 -18.53 -4.87 -4.74
N GLY A 118 -17.81 -5.54 -5.63
CA GLY A 118 -16.36 -5.72 -5.54
C GLY A 118 -15.91 -6.51 -4.31
N ALA A 119 -14.62 -6.44 -4.02
CA ALA A 119 -14.03 -7.07 -2.83
C ALA A 119 -14.49 -6.37 -1.54
N GLY A 120 -14.77 -5.07 -1.59
CA GLY A 120 -15.22 -4.33 -0.41
C GLY A 120 -16.57 -4.82 0.11
N ALA A 121 -17.53 -5.15 -0.77
CA ALA A 121 -18.80 -5.74 -0.34
C ALA A 121 -18.63 -7.15 0.24
N ARG A 122 -17.70 -7.94 -0.31
CA ARG A 122 -17.34 -9.26 0.25
C ARG A 122 -16.72 -9.12 1.63
N LEU A 123 -15.73 -8.24 1.75
CA LEU A 123 -15.09 -7.91 3.02
C LEU A 123 -16.10 -7.47 4.07
N TYR A 124 -17.04 -6.60 3.69
CA TYR A 124 -18.11 -6.16 4.56
C TYR A 124 -18.95 -7.32 5.08
N LEU A 125 -19.40 -8.23 4.20
CA LEU A 125 -20.20 -9.39 4.58
C LEU A 125 -19.42 -10.37 5.47
N ASP A 126 -18.14 -10.57 5.17
CA ASP A 126 -17.27 -11.54 5.84
C ASP A 126 -16.49 -10.95 7.03
N ARG A 127 -16.83 -9.73 7.48
CA ARG A 127 -16.09 -8.98 8.53
C ARG A 127 -15.84 -9.75 9.83
N HIS A 128 -16.73 -10.69 10.17
CA HIS A 128 -16.61 -11.52 11.38
C HIS A 128 -15.72 -12.76 11.19
N LEU A 129 -15.27 -13.03 9.97
CA LEU A 129 -14.43 -14.18 9.58
C LEU A 129 -13.01 -13.76 9.17
N ARG A 130 -12.69 -12.46 9.28
CA ARG A 130 -11.41 -11.91 8.82
C ARG A 130 -10.24 -12.46 9.62
N THR A 131 -9.15 -12.73 8.91
CA THR A 131 -7.85 -13.01 9.50
C THR A 131 -6.95 -11.79 9.31
N VAL A 132 -6.82 -10.98 10.36
CA VAL A 132 -5.98 -9.78 10.33
C VAL A 132 -4.70 -10.05 11.10
N TYR A 133 -3.55 -9.82 10.49
CA TYR A 133 -2.24 -10.04 11.08
C TYR A 133 -1.53 -8.75 11.46
N THR A 134 -0.61 -8.87 12.42
CA THR A 134 0.44 -7.90 12.71
C THR A 134 1.71 -8.66 13.12
N LYS A 135 2.81 -7.97 13.38
CA LYS A 135 4.07 -8.59 13.81
C LYS A 135 4.18 -8.80 15.33
N TYR A 136 3.34 -8.17 16.15
CA TYR A 136 3.54 -8.23 17.60
C TYR A 136 3.04 -9.54 18.24
N PRO A 137 3.93 -10.29 18.91
CA PRO A 137 3.59 -11.56 19.53
C PRO A 137 2.84 -11.38 20.84
N ASN A 138 2.04 -12.39 21.18
CA ASN A 138 1.27 -12.47 22.42
C ASN A 138 2.13 -12.42 23.69
N PHE A 139 3.31 -13.05 23.68
CA PHE A 139 4.26 -13.09 24.81
C PHE A 139 5.71 -13.25 24.34
N PHE A 140 6.03 -14.47 23.88
CA PHE A 140 7.26 -14.83 23.21
C PHE A 140 6.91 -15.20 21.79
N GLY A 141 7.67 -14.70 20.83
CA GLY A 141 7.37 -14.94 19.43
C GLY A 141 8.61 -14.85 18.57
N SER A 142 8.59 -15.61 17.49
CA SER A 142 9.56 -15.44 16.43
C SER A 142 9.38 -14.05 15.79
N PRO A 143 10.47 -13.32 15.52
CA PRO A 143 10.42 -12.06 14.77
C PRO A 143 9.98 -12.26 13.30
N PHE A 144 9.96 -13.51 12.82
CA PHE A 144 9.56 -13.87 11.45
C PHE A 144 8.12 -14.40 11.33
N SER A 145 7.38 -14.43 12.45
CA SER A 145 5.99 -14.87 12.45
C SER A 145 5.03 -13.68 12.40
N LEU A 146 3.85 -13.94 11.86
CA LEU A 146 2.68 -13.07 11.99
C LEU A 146 1.79 -13.55 13.14
N TYR A 147 1.09 -12.61 13.75
CA TYR A 147 0.21 -12.84 14.89
C TYR A 147 -1.11 -12.12 14.68
N ASP A 148 -2.20 -12.68 15.20
CA ASP A 148 -3.53 -12.11 15.00
C ASP A 148 -3.64 -10.72 15.61
N PHE A 149 -4.18 -9.78 14.85
CA PHE A 149 -4.65 -8.51 15.34
C PHE A 149 -6.03 -8.70 15.97
N SER A 150 -6.07 -9.00 17.26
CA SER A 150 -7.30 -9.29 17.98
C SER A 150 -7.23 -8.85 19.43
N VAL A 151 -8.39 -8.71 20.07
CA VAL A 151 -8.50 -8.37 21.49
C VAL A 151 -7.81 -9.40 22.38
N THR A 152 -7.73 -10.66 21.93
CA THR A 152 -7.04 -11.75 22.63
C THR A 152 -5.52 -11.74 22.44
N ASN A 153 -4.97 -10.90 21.57
CA ASN A 153 -3.53 -10.73 21.43
C ASN A 153 -2.98 -9.74 22.48
N GLY A 154 -2.62 -10.24 23.67
CA GLY A 154 -1.97 -9.49 24.75
C GLY A 154 -0.67 -8.76 24.36
N GLY A 155 -0.05 -9.12 23.22
CA GLY A 155 1.06 -8.39 22.62
C GLY A 155 0.69 -7.01 22.10
N LEU A 156 -0.56 -6.81 21.74
CA LEU A 156 -1.12 -5.53 21.29
C LEU A 156 -1.50 -4.64 22.47
N THR A 157 -0.50 -4.17 23.22
CA THR A 157 -0.77 -3.33 24.40
C THR A 157 -1.32 -1.96 24.02
N ALA A 158 -2.05 -1.34 24.95
CA ALA A 158 -2.55 0.03 24.78
C ALA A 158 -1.42 1.05 24.51
N GLU A 159 -0.22 0.80 25.04
CA GLU A 159 0.97 1.61 24.78
C GLU A 159 1.41 1.55 23.31
N LYS A 160 1.34 0.38 22.66
CA LYS A 160 1.66 0.23 21.24
C LYS A 160 0.63 0.93 20.35
N LEU A 161 -0.64 0.85 20.74
CA LEU A 161 -1.75 1.52 20.06
C LEU A 161 -1.86 3.02 20.40
N LYS A 162 -1.05 3.51 21.36
CA LYS A 162 -1.09 4.89 21.88
C LYS A 162 -2.48 5.34 22.32
N VAL A 163 -3.20 4.46 23.00
CA VAL A 163 -4.51 4.72 23.63
C VAL A 163 -4.49 4.42 25.13
N PRO A 164 -5.43 4.96 25.91
CA PRO A 164 -5.67 4.50 27.28
C PRO A 164 -5.99 2.99 27.35
N PRO A 165 -5.60 2.27 28.43
CA PRO A 165 -5.85 0.83 28.57
C PRO A 165 -7.29 0.41 28.33
N GLU A 166 -8.25 1.20 28.79
CA GLU A 166 -9.69 0.96 28.65
C GLU A 166 -10.21 1.10 27.21
N GLN A 167 -9.46 1.76 26.32
CA GLN A 167 -9.85 1.94 24.90
C GLN A 167 -9.21 0.91 23.96
N ARG A 168 -8.28 0.08 24.46
CA ARG A 168 -7.55 -0.91 23.65
C ARG A 168 -8.49 -1.81 22.85
N ASP A 169 -9.44 -2.44 23.54
CA ASP A 169 -10.28 -3.47 22.93
C ASP A 169 -11.33 -2.86 22.00
N ALA A 170 -11.82 -1.66 22.34
CA ALA A 170 -12.71 -0.88 21.49
C ALA A 170 -12.02 -0.51 20.17
N LEU A 171 -10.79 0.04 20.23
CA LEU A 171 -10.02 0.36 19.03
C LEU A 171 -9.78 -0.87 18.15
N ILE A 172 -9.35 -2.00 18.74
CA ILE A 172 -9.12 -3.23 17.98
C ILE A 172 -10.43 -3.70 17.32
N SER A 173 -11.54 -3.67 18.05
CA SER A 173 -12.84 -4.09 17.53
C SER A 173 -13.34 -3.17 16.41
N ASP A 174 -13.09 -1.86 16.51
CA ASP A 174 -13.46 -0.88 15.49
C ASP A 174 -12.63 -1.06 14.22
N VAL A 175 -11.30 -1.23 14.34
CA VAL A 175 -10.39 -1.49 13.22
C VAL A 175 -10.76 -2.81 12.51
N LEU A 176 -11.20 -3.82 13.26
CA LEU A 176 -11.69 -5.08 12.70
C LEU A 176 -13.09 -4.97 12.06
N GLY A 177 -13.80 -3.87 12.27
CA GLY A 177 -15.18 -3.71 11.80
C GLY A 177 -16.21 -4.53 12.59
N ILE A 178 -15.84 -5.02 13.78
CA ILE A 178 -16.72 -5.81 14.66
C ILE A 178 -17.32 -4.98 15.81
N GLY A 179 -16.83 -3.75 16.02
CA GLY A 179 -17.07 -2.91 17.20
C GLY A 179 -18.41 -2.17 17.29
N ARG A 180 -19.24 -2.13 16.24
CA ARG A 180 -20.57 -1.52 16.32
C ARG A 180 -21.65 -2.58 16.49
N THR A 181 -21.92 -2.92 17.75
CA THR A 181 -23.05 -3.77 18.13
C THR A 181 -24.36 -3.15 17.66
N PHE A 182 -25.23 -4.00 17.12
CA PHE A 182 -26.59 -3.72 16.66
C PHE A 182 -27.35 -2.69 17.51
N GLY A 183 -27.66 -1.55 16.89
CA GLY A 183 -28.43 -0.43 17.44
C GLY A 183 -28.56 0.67 16.38
N GLU A 184 -29.48 0.46 15.44
CA GLU A 184 -30.04 1.41 14.44
C GLU A 184 -29.13 2.07 13.40
N GLU A 185 -27.80 2.05 13.52
CA GLU A 185 -26.90 2.52 12.44
C GLU A 185 -26.28 1.33 11.68
N GLN A 186 -26.35 1.38 10.34
CA GLN A 186 -25.70 0.39 9.48
C GLN A 186 -24.23 0.26 9.89
N THR A 187 -23.72 -0.98 9.99
CA THR A 187 -22.28 -1.17 10.18
C THR A 187 -21.55 -0.42 9.06
N PRO A 188 -20.58 0.45 9.38
CA PRO A 188 -19.92 1.27 8.37
C PRO A 188 -19.17 0.36 7.38
N TRP A 189 -18.98 0.88 6.17
CA TRP A 189 -18.08 0.27 5.21
C TRP A 189 -16.66 0.19 5.82
N ILE A 190 -16.02 -0.98 5.71
CA ILE A 190 -14.79 -1.27 6.47
C ILE A 190 -13.52 -1.28 5.63
N MET A 191 -13.64 -1.26 4.30
CA MET A 191 -12.47 -1.16 3.43
C MET A 191 -12.10 0.31 3.27
N GLY A 192 -10.86 0.65 3.62
CA GLY A 192 -10.31 1.99 3.40
C GLY A 192 -10.09 2.28 1.92
N ASP A 193 -9.99 3.55 1.60
CA ASP A 193 -9.68 4.05 0.26
C ASP A 193 -8.37 3.51 -0.33
N VAL A 194 -8.39 3.27 -1.64
CA VAL A 194 -7.21 2.88 -2.44
C VAL A 194 -6.85 4.02 -3.38
N VAL A 195 -6.07 4.99 -2.88
CA VAL A 195 -5.75 6.22 -3.61
C VAL A 195 -4.54 6.02 -4.52
N HIS A 196 -3.42 5.56 -3.95
CA HIS A 196 -2.17 5.42 -4.69
C HIS A 196 -1.60 4.01 -4.71
N SER A 197 -2.13 3.10 -3.89
CA SER A 197 -1.70 1.70 -3.96
C SER A 197 -2.12 1.12 -5.31
N SER A 198 -1.13 0.64 -6.08
CA SER A 198 -1.40 -0.16 -7.29
C SER A 198 -1.53 -1.62 -6.87
N PRO A 199 -2.69 -2.28 -7.07
CA PRO A 199 -2.84 -3.68 -6.71
C PRO A 199 -1.77 -4.56 -7.37
N ALA A 200 -1.22 -5.56 -6.69
CA ALA A 200 -0.30 -6.52 -7.28
C ALA A 200 -0.95 -7.89 -7.39
N VAL A 201 -0.86 -8.50 -8.56
CA VAL A 201 -1.44 -9.83 -8.82
C VAL A 201 -0.33 -10.86 -8.87
N ALA A 202 -0.46 -11.94 -8.11
CA ALA A 202 0.47 -13.05 -8.16
C ALA A 202 -0.22 -14.41 -8.13
N ARG A 203 0.28 -15.32 -8.97
CA ARG A 203 -0.11 -16.72 -8.97
C ARG A 203 0.75 -17.47 -7.94
N LEU A 204 0.13 -18.02 -6.91
CA LEU A 204 0.76 -18.69 -5.78
C LEU A 204 0.19 -20.11 -5.65
N GLY A 205 0.93 -21.12 -6.11
CA GLY A 205 0.48 -22.53 -6.07
C GLY A 205 -0.70 -22.81 -7.01
N ASP A 206 -1.90 -22.97 -6.48
CA ASP A 206 -3.20 -23.13 -7.17
C ASP A 206 -4.10 -21.87 -7.13
N LYS A 207 -3.76 -20.88 -6.30
CA LYS A 207 -4.49 -19.61 -6.15
C LYS A 207 -3.88 -18.45 -6.93
N THR A 208 -4.72 -17.49 -7.32
CA THR A 208 -4.28 -16.16 -7.76
C THR A 208 -4.70 -15.17 -6.69
N CYS A 209 -3.72 -14.45 -6.14
CA CYS A 209 -3.93 -13.48 -5.06
C CYS A 209 -3.74 -12.06 -5.59
N ILE A 210 -4.56 -11.14 -5.09
CA ILE A 210 -4.45 -9.70 -5.33
C ILE A 210 -4.09 -9.03 -4.01
N PHE A 211 -2.95 -8.35 -4.02
CA PHE A 211 -2.46 -7.58 -2.89
C PHE A 211 -2.76 -6.10 -3.11
N VAL A 212 -3.40 -5.44 -2.16
CA VAL A 212 -3.72 -4.02 -2.25
C VAL A 212 -3.57 -3.37 -0.89
N GLY A 213 -2.94 -2.20 -0.85
CA GLY A 213 -2.86 -1.38 0.34
C GLY A 213 -4.06 -0.45 0.41
N ALA A 214 -4.59 -0.26 1.61
CA ALA A 214 -5.68 0.65 1.87
C ALA A 214 -5.39 1.55 3.08
N ASN A 215 -6.08 2.68 3.13
CA ASN A 215 -5.94 3.66 4.22
C ASN A 215 -6.81 3.33 5.45
N ASP A 216 -7.29 2.09 5.58
CA ASP A 216 -7.81 1.50 6.82
C ASP A 216 -6.70 0.90 7.70
N GLY A 217 -5.43 1.12 7.33
CA GLY A 217 -4.28 0.61 8.07
C GLY A 217 -3.68 -0.67 7.50
N MET A 218 -4.27 -1.25 6.45
CA MET A 218 -4.00 -2.63 6.06
C MET A 218 -3.44 -2.80 4.66
N LEU A 219 -2.56 -3.79 4.52
CA LEU A 219 -2.35 -4.51 3.27
C LEU A 219 -3.34 -5.69 3.22
N HIS A 220 -4.18 -5.75 2.21
CA HIS A 220 -5.13 -6.84 2.00
C HIS A 220 -4.61 -7.86 0.99
N CYS A 221 -4.97 -9.13 1.17
CA CYS A 221 -4.80 -10.22 0.22
C CYS A 221 -6.17 -10.80 -0.15
N PHE A 222 -6.63 -10.54 -1.37
CA PHE A 222 -7.90 -11.06 -1.89
C PHE A 222 -7.68 -12.22 -2.86
N LEU A 223 -8.62 -13.17 -2.90
CA LEU A 223 -8.68 -14.20 -3.93
C LEU A 223 -9.25 -13.64 -5.23
N ASP A 224 -8.59 -13.94 -6.34
CA ASP A 224 -9.09 -13.59 -7.67
C ASP A 224 -10.40 -14.28 -8.04
N GLU A 225 -10.61 -15.47 -7.48
CA GLU A 225 -11.73 -16.37 -7.79
C GLU A 225 -13.08 -15.74 -7.43
N ASP A 226 -13.21 -15.17 -6.24
CA ASP A 226 -14.48 -14.70 -5.70
C ASP A 226 -14.41 -13.34 -4.98
N GLY A 227 -13.22 -12.75 -4.85
CA GLY A 227 -13.01 -11.48 -4.16
C GLY A 227 -13.00 -11.57 -2.64
N SER A 228 -12.99 -12.79 -2.06
CA SER A 228 -12.88 -13.00 -0.62
C SER A 228 -11.49 -12.62 -0.10
N GLU A 229 -11.42 -12.09 1.12
CA GLU A 229 -10.15 -11.76 1.79
C GLU A 229 -9.57 -13.03 2.42
N LEU A 230 -8.34 -13.41 2.03
CA LEU A 230 -7.61 -14.48 2.71
C LEU A 230 -7.06 -14.02 4.06
N TRP A 231 -6.45 -12.84 4.05
CA TRP A 231 -5.88 -12.19 5.22
C TRP A 231 -5.60 -10.73 4.90
N SER A 232 -5.40 -9.95 5.96
CA SER A 232 -4.78 -8.63 5.87
C SER A 232 -3.63 -8.49 6.86
N PHE A 233 -2.79 -7.48 6.68
CA PHE A 233 -1.64 -7.22 7.53
C PHE A 233 -1.57 -5.74 7.89
N ILE A 234 -1.38 -5.46 9.18
CA ILE A 234 -1.14 -4.12 9.72
C ILE A 234 0.35 -3.98 10.10
N PRO A 235 1.09 -3.09 9.42
CA PRO A 235 2.44 -2.70 9.81
C PRO A 235 2.57 -2.24 11.26
N GLU A 236 3.66 -2.65 11.91
CA GLU A 236 3.89 -2.40 13.33
C GLU A 236 4.02 -0.91 13.69
N ASP A 237 4.60 -0.13 12.79
CA ASP A 237 4.82 1.30 12.90
C ASP A 237 3.54 2.13 12.68
N LEU A 238 2.53 1.54 12.03
CA LEU A 238 1.21 2.14 11.85
C LEU A 238 0.25 1.87 13.03
N LEU A 239 0.56 0.95 13.95
CA LEU A 239 -0.30 0.65 15.11
C LEU A 239 -0.64 1.87 15.98
N PRO A 240 0.33 2.75 16.34
CA PRO A 240 0.03 4.01 17.03
C PRO A 240 -0.97 4.93 16.33
N LYS A 241 -1.07 4.81 14.99
CA LYS A 241 -1.86 5.68 14.12
C LYS A 241 -3.30 5.19 13.96
N LEU A 242 -3.57 3.90 14.18
CA LEU A 242 -4.90 3.31 14.02
C LEU A 242 -6.00 4.03 14.80
N LYS A 243 -5.68 4.64 15.95
CA LYS A 243 -6.65 5.44 16.71
C LYS A 243 -7.26 6.61 15.94
N ARG A 244 -6.60 7.07 14.86
CA ARG A 244 -7.12 8.11 13.97
C ARG A 244 -8.22 7.59 13.04
N LEU A 245 -8.28 6.27 12.81
CA LEU A 245 -9.44 5.66 12.14
C LEU A 245 -10.70 5.70 13.00
N THR A 246 -10.58 6.07 14.28
CA THR A 246 -11.68 6.16 15.23
C THR A 246 -11.97 7.58 15.72
N ASP A 247 -11.18 8.58 15.31
CA ASP A 247 -11.49 9.98 15.60
C ASP A 247 -12.41 10.61 14.53
N ASP A 248 -13.00 11.76 14.87
CA ASP A 248 -13.88 12.54 14.00
C ASP A 248 -13.08 13.71 13.39
N ASN A 249 -11.94 13.38 12.78
CA ASN A 249 -11.01 14.35 12.21
C ASN A 249 -11.27 14.50 10.70
N PRO A 250 -11.67 15.69 10.22
CA PRO A 250 -11.94 15.90 8.80
C PRO A 250 -10.68 15.79 7.92
N VAL A 251 -9.48 15.73 8.52
CA VAL A 251 -8.22 15.53 7.81
C VAL A 251 -8.00 14.03 7.57
N HIS A 252 -7.95 13.65 6.30
CA HIS A 252 -7.68 12.30 5.87
C HIS A 252 -6.27 11.81 6.27
N ASP A 253 -6.19 10.64 6.89
CA ASP A 253 -4.95 9.97 7.26
C ASP A 253 -4.60 8.85 6.26
N TYR A 254 -3.34 8.81 5.85
CA TYR A 254 -2.80 7.77 4.96
C TYR A 254 -2.19 6.62 5.77
N PHE A 255 -2.21 5.40 5.24
CA PHE A 255 -1.61 4.22 5.88
C PHE A 255 -0.82 3.40 4.88
N VAL A 256 -1.35 2.27 4.41
CA VAL A 256 -0.67 1.42 3.44
C VAL A 256 -1.04 1.90 2.04
N ASP A 257 -0.41 2.98 1.58
CA ASP A 257 -0.78 3.61 0.31
C ASP A 257 0.27 3.39 -0.80
N GLY A 258 1.39 2.74 -0.48
CA GLY A 258 2.53 2.63 -1.38
C GLY A 258 2.42 1.60 -2.50
N ALA A 259 3.41 1.67 -3.38
CA ALA A 259 3.55 0.73 -4.48
C ALA A 259 3.88 -0.67 -3.95
N ILE A 260 3.21 -1.67 -4.53
CA ILE A 260 3.38 -3.08 -4.16
C ILE A 260 4.14 -3.80 -5.27
N LYS A 261 5.05 -4.70 -4.87
CA LYS A 261 5.82 -5.53 -5.77
C LYS A 261 5.93 -6.95 -5.24
N VAL A 262 5.57 -7.93 -6.05
CA VAL A 262 5.87 -9.34 -5.78
C VAL A 262 7.17 -9.73 -6.49
N VAL A 263 8.09 -10.34 -5.76
CA VAL A 263 9.42 -10.74 -6.23
C VAL A 263 9.66 -12.20 -5.91
N ASP A 264 10.12 -12.94 -6.90
CA ASP A 264 10.60 -14.31 -6.72
C ASP A 264 12.08 -14.25 -6.32
N SER A 265 12.41 -14.62 -5.08
CA SER A 265 13.80 -14.69 -4.60
C SER A 265 14.51 -15.99 -5.03
N GLY A 266 13.77 -16.98 -5.51
CA GLY A 266 14.21 -18.34 -5.84
C GLY A 266 13.76 -19.35 -4.77
N GLU A 267 13.75 -18.92 -3.51
CA GLU A 267 13.26 -19.71 -2.36
C GLU A 267 11.85 -19.26 -1.96
N ASP A 268 11.59 -17.95 -2.03
CA ASP A 268 10.35 -17.33 -1.62
C ASP A 268 9.70 -16.48 -2.73
N LYS A 269 8.36 -16.40 -2.67
CA LYS A 269 7.61 -15.29 -3.26
C LYS A 269 7.48 -14.21 -2.19
N ILE A 270 8.12 -13.07 -2.43
CA ILE A 270 8.22 -11.97 -1.47
C ILE A 270 7.33 -10.83 -1.92
N LEU A 271 6.37 -10.46 -1.09
CA LEU A 271 5.55 -9.29 -1.23
C LEU A 271 6.26 -8.11 -0.56
N PHE A 272 6.60 -7.09 -1.35
CA PHE A 272 7.29 -5.90 -0.91
C PHE A 272 6.41 -4.67 -1.17
N PHE A 273 6.14 -3.87 -0.15
CA PHE A 273 5.23 -2.73 -0.26
C PHE A 273 5.67 -1.55 0.61
N GLY A 274 5.23 -0.35 0.24
CA GLY A 274 5.46 0.87 1.02
C GLY A 274 4.17 1.50 1.53
N GLU A 275 4.32 2.64 2.18
CA GLU A 275 3.26 3.37 2.89
C GLU A 275 3.06 4.80 2.34
N ARG A 276 4.02 5.33 1.56
CA ARG A 276 4.02 6.71 1.03
C ARG A 276 3.79 7.75 2.13
N ARG A 277 2.66 8.45 2.11
CA ARG A 277 2.30 9.46 3.10
C ARG A 277 1.90 8.83 4.43
N GLY A 278 1.64 7.53 4.46
CA GLY A 278 1.35 6.80 5.67
C GLY A 278 2.55 6.64 6.59
N GLY A 279 3.75 6.48 6.03
CA GLY A 279 4.98 6.27 6.79
C GLY A 279 6.24 6.20 5.94
N ASP A 280 7.37 6.08 6.61
CA ASP A 280 8.71 6.02 6.03
C ASP A 280 9.30 4.60 6.07
N ALA A 281 8.44 3.59 6.00
CA ALA A 281 8.85 2.20 5.88
C ALA A 281 8.44 1.57 4.54
N TYR A 282 9.23 0.56 4.14
CA TYR A 282 8.79 -0.53 3.28
C TYR A 282 8.79 -1.83 4.06
N HIS A 283 7.89 -2.74 3.72
CA HIS A 283 7.71 -4.02 4.41
C HIS A 283 7.85 -5.18 3.44
N ALA A 284 8.40 -6.30 3.92
CA ALA A 284 8.57 -7.53 3.18
C ALA A 284 7.89 -8.70 3.91
N LEU A 285 6.99 -9.39 3.21
CA LEU A 285 6.34 -10.62 3.67
C LEU A 285 6.66 -11.77 2.69
N SER A 286 6.91 -12.97 3.19
CA SER A 286 6.84 -14.17 2.36
C SER A 286 5.37 -14.53 2.15
N VAL A 287 4.99 -14.66 0.88
CA VAL A 287 3.67 -15.10 0.41
C VAL A 287 3.79 -16.38 -0.41
N THR A 288 4.89 -17.12 -0.27
CA THR A 288 5.11 -18.42 -0.93
C THR A 288 3.94 -19.37 -0.68
N HIS A 289 3.41 -19.35 0.54
CA HIS A 289 2.19 -20.05 0.93
C HIS A 289 1.08 -19.03 1.15
N PRO A 290 0.09 -18.92 0.24
CA PRO A 290 -0.88 -17.82 0.24
C PRO A 290 -1.76 -17.77 1.51
N GLU A 291 -2.00 -18.90 2.16
CA GLU A 291 -2.81 -18.98 3.39
C GLU A 291 -1.97 -18.84 4.68
N ARG A 292 -0.64 -18.83 4.56
CA ARG A 292 0.29 -18.80 5.69
C ARG A 292 1.44 -17.83 5.42
N PRO A 293 1.14 -16.52 5.28
CA PRO A 293 2.20 -15.54 5.09
C PRO A 293 3.14 -15.50 6.30
N ALA A 294 4.37 -15.04 6.06
CA ALA A 294 5.36 -14.86 7.11
C ALA A 294 6.00 -13.47 7.00
N TYR A 295 6.32 -12.87 8.14
CA TYR A 295 7.05 -11.61 8.16
C TYR A 295 8.52 -11.87 7.87
N LEU A 296 9.14 -11.06 7.01
CA LEU A 296 10.57 -11.17 6.71
C LEU A 296 11.34 -10.04 7.39
N TYR A 297 11.12 -8.81 6.95
CA TYR A 297 11.84 -7.62 7.40
C TYR A 297 11.10 -6.35 6.96
N ASN A 298 11.50 -5.21 7.51
CA ASN A 298 11.15 -3.89 6.99
C ASN A 298 12.43 -3.11 6.64
N ILE A 299 12.28 -2.12 5.79
CA ILE A 299 13.28 -1.09 5.49
C ILE A 299 12.69 0.22 6.03
N GLY A 300 13.18 0.67 7.19
CA GLY A 300 12.77 1.93 7.81
C GLY A 300 13.87 2.99 7.83
N PRO A 301 13.64 4.13 8.51
CA PRO A 301 14.58 5.26 8.57
C PRO A 301 16.00 4.87 8.97
N ASP A 302 16.14 3.93 9.91
CA ASP A 302 17.44 3.52 10.45
C ASP A 302 18.10 2.37 9.67
N HIS A 303 17.40 1.77 8.70
CA HIS A 303 17.87 0.58 7.98
C HIS A 303 19.05 0.87 7.06
N LEU A 304 19.24 2.13 6.69
CA LEU A 304 20.34 2.62 5.85
C LEU A 304 21.56 3.07 6.66
N LEU A 305 21.46 3.09 8.00
CA LEU A 305 22.57 3.41 8.88
C LEU A 305 23.53 2.21 8.91
N ARG A 306 24.83 2.46 8.70
CA ARG A 306 25.81 1.38 8.54
C ARG A 306 25.89 0.58 9.84
N PRO A 307 25.94 -0.76 9.81
CA PRO A 307 26.20 -1.55 11.01
C PRO A 307 27.70 -1.50 11.32
N THR A 308 28.20 -0.35 11.73
CA THR A 308 29.52 -0.23 12.35
C THR A 308 29.33 -0.49 13.83
N GLY A 309 29.57 -1.73 14.25
CA GLY A 309 29.48 -2.11 15.65
C GLY A 309 30.33 -1.20 16.54
N GLY A 310 29.73 -0.68 17.62
CA GLY A 310 30.39 0.14 18.62
C GLY A 310 29.99 1.62 18.61
N ILE A 311 30.34 2.33 19.68
CA ILE A 311 29.95 3.73 19.94
C ILE A 311 30.43 4.66 18.81
N LEU A 312 31.61 4.39 18.24
CA LEU A 312 32.17 5.16 17.12
C LEU A 312 31.38 4.99 15.81
N GLY A 313 30.79 3.81 15.57
CA GLY A 313 29.96 3.57 14.40
C GLY A 313 28.62 4.30 14.48
N ASN A 314 28.01 4.32 15.66
CA ASN A 314 26.81 5.11 15.92
C ASN A 314 27.08 6.62 15.78
N ILE A 315 28.24 7.12 16.19
CA ILE A 315 28.63 8.53 16.02
C ILE A 315 28.87 8.86 14.53
N LEU A 316 29.53 7.98 13.77
CA LEU A 316 29.74 8.17 12.33
C LEU A 316 28.41 8.12 11.55
N ASN A 317 27.47 7.24 11.92
CA ASN A 317 26.14 7.19 11.31
C ASN A 317 25.33 8.48 11.53
N LEU A 318 25.50 9.14 12.68
CA LEU A 318 24.89 10.44 12.96
C LEU A 318 25.52 11.59 12.15
N LEU A 319 26.73 11.40 11.61
CA LEU A 319 27.47 12.41 10.86
C LEU A 319 27.43 12.18 9.34
N GLU A 320 27.27 10.93 8.88
CA GLU A 320 27.43 10.51 7.47
C GLU A 320 26.35 9.54 6.97
N GLY A 321 25.45 9.06 7.83
CA GLY A 321 24.36 8.15 7.46
C GLY A 321 23.20 8.87 6.77
N GLU A 322 22.53 8.17 5.86
CA GLU A 322 21.26 8.64 5.27
C GLU A 322 20.10 7.91 5.91
N SER A 323 18.99 8.62 6.14
CA SER A 323 17.74 8.01 6.60
C SER A 323 16.75 7.85 5.45
N LEU A 324 15.97 6.78 5.50
CA LEU A 324 14.83 6.61 4.60
C LEU A 324 13.77 7.68 4.90
N GLY A 325 13.30 8.36 3.86
CA GLY A 325 12.13 9.24 3.90
C GLY A 325 10.85 8.48 3.58
N GLN A 326 9.74 9.21 3.42
CA GLN A 326 8.46 8.60 3.06
C GLN A 326 8.60 7.71 1.80
N SER A 327 7.96 6.55 1.81
CA SER A 327 8.17 5.47 0.83
C SER A 327 7.41 5.69 -0.49
N TRP A 328 7.65 6.85 -1.13
CA TRP A 328 7.05 7.23 -2.42
C TRP A 328 7.62 6.47 -3.63
N GLY A 329 8.81 5.88 -3.47
CA GLY A 329 9.50 5.17 -4.51
C GLY A 329 8.82 3.86 -4.91
N LYS A 330 8.75 3.59 -6.20
CA LYS A 330 8.31 2.27 -6.69
C LYS A 330 9.47 1.27 -6.58
N PRO A 331 9.30 0.15 -5.84
CA PRO A 331 10.32 -0.90 -5.77
C PRO A 331 10.63 -1.51 -7.13
N LEU A 332 11.91 -1.57 -7.49
CA LEU A 332 12.37 -2.20 -8.73
C LEU A 332 13.11 -3.50 -8.42
N ALA A 333 12.50 -4.63 -8.81
CA ALA A 333 13.13 -5.93 -8.69
C ALA A 333 14.17 -6.16 -9.80
N GLY A 334 15.34 -6.67 -9.44
CA GLY A 334 16.41 -6.94 -10.40
C GLY A 334 17.41 -7.97 -9.90
N THR A 335 18.42 -8.26 -10.72
CA THR A 335 19.58 -9.07 -10.33
C THR A 335 20.84 -8.24 -10.56
N ILE A 336 21.69 -8.15 -9.54
CA ILE A 336 22.94 -7.37 -9.58
C ILE A 336 24.12 -8.31 -9.37
N LYS A 337 25.21 -8.08 -10.11
CA LYS A 337 26.48 -8.78 -9.88
C LYS A 337 27.10 -8.30 -8.57
N THR A 338 27.39 -9.23 -7.66
CA THR A 338 28.05 -8.99 -6.38
C THR A 338 29.50 -9.45 -6.37
N GLY A 339 29.92 -10.18 -7.41
CA GLY A 339 31.29 -10.61 -7.63
C GLY A 339 31.49 -11.12 -9.06
N LYS A 340 32.67 -11.67 -9.36
CA LYS A 340 33.02 -12.15 -10.71
C LYS A 340 32.02 -13.17 -11.26
N GLU A 341 31.61 -14.11 -10.40
CA GLU A 341 30.66 -15.20 -10.71
C GLU A 341 29.46 -15.23 -9.74
N GLN A 342 29.24 -14.14 -9.00
CA GLN A 342 28.20 -14.05 -7.97
C GLN A 342 27.19 -12.97 -8.34
N SER A 343 25.92 -13.26 -8.08
CA SER A 343 24.83 -12.30 -8.25
C SER A 343 23.82 -12.43 -7.12
N ALA A 344 23.11 -11.35 -6.86
CA ALA A 344 22.02 -11.32 -5.88
C ALA A 344 20.76 -10.76 -6.55
N LYS A 345 19.61 -11.38 -6.22
CA LYS A 345 18.31 -10.78 -6.50
C LYS A 345 18.07 -9.66 -5.49
N VAL A 346 17.70 -8.49 -6.00
CA VAL A 346 17.59 -7.27 -5.21
C VAL A 346 16.30 -6.52 -5.49
N ILE A 347 15.92 -5.70 -4.53
CA ILE A 347 14.99 -4.60 -4.67
C ILE A 347 15.82 -3.31 -4.68
N LEU A 348 15.78 -2.58 -5.78
CA LEU A 348 16.31 -1.24 -5.89
C LEU A 348 15.26 -0.25 -5.41
N LEU A 349 15.66 0.63 -4.48
CA LEU A 349 14.78 1.61 -3.85
C LEU A 349 15.44 2.99 -3.83
N PRO A 350 14.68 4.05 -4.12
CA PRO A 350 15.12 5.40 -3.78
C PRO A 350 14.98 5.64 -2.28
N GLY A 351 15.70 6.63 -1.78
CA GLY A 351 15.76 7.05 -0.38
C GLY A 351 14.42 7.57 0.16
N GLY A 352 13.46 7.89 -0.72
CA GLY A 352 12.15 8.40 -0.31
C GLY A 352 12.10 9.92 -0.30
N TYR A 353 11.03 10.45 0.30
CA TYR A 353 10.71 11.88 0.31
C TYR A 353 10.88 12.49 1.71
N ASP A 354 11.46 13.68 1.78
CA ASP A 354 11.51 14.47 3.00
C ASP A 354 10.29 15.39 3.09
N THR A 355 9.51 15.24 4.16
CA THR A 355 8.31 16.04 4.43
C THR A 355 8.62 17.51 4.71
N ASN A 356 9.89 17.89 4.89
CA ASN A 356 10.27 19.30 4.93
C ASN A 356 10.00 20.04 3.59
N GLN A 357 9.77 19.29 2.51
CA GLN A 357 9.36 19.79 1.21
C GLN A 357 7.84 20.04 1.11
N ASP A 358 7.05 19.62 2.10
CA ASP A 358 5.61 19.89 2.18
C ASP A 358 5.28 21.24 2.85
N LEU A 359 6.27 21.94 3.40
CA LEU A 359 6.06 23.23 4.05
C LEU A 359 5.68 24.31 3.03
N ASP A 360 4.83 25.27 3.43
CA ASP A 360 4.46 26.44 2.61
C ASP A 360 5.68 27.14 1.98
N THR A 361 6.80 27.13 2.71
CA THR A 361 8.12 27.43 2.18
C THR A 361 9.02 26.22 2.40
N PRO A 362 9.27 25.42 1.35
CA PRO A 362 10.12 24.23 1.44
C PRO A 362 11.51 24.56 1.99
N LYS A 363 12.06 23.65 2.80
CA LYS A 363 13.43 23.81 3.28
C LYS A 363 14.42 23.60 2.13
N PRO A 364 15.52 24.36 2.08
CA PRO A 364 16.49 24.25 0.99
C PRO A 364 17.36 23.00 1.05
N ILE A 365 17.33 22.24 2.15
CA ILE A 365 18.17 21.07 2.39
C ILE A 365 17.28 19.94 2.92
N ASP A 366 17.27 18.82 2.20
CA ASP A 366 16.69 17.56 2.68
C ASP A 366 17.56 16.99 3.80
N GLN A 367 16.92 16.46 4.84
CA GLN A 367 17.52 15.74 5.97
C GLN A 367 17.42 14.22 5.81
N LYS A 368 16.45 13.74 5.01
CA LYS A 368 16.32 12.33 4.62
C LYS A 368 16.10 12.13 3.12
N GLY A 369 16.16 10.88 2.66
CA GLY A 369 15.80 10.46 1.31
C GLY A 369 16.81 10.69 0.20
N ARG A 370 18.05 11.10 0.51
CA ARG A 370 19.08 11.40 -0.50
C ARG A 370 19.94 10.20 -0.90
N ALA A 371 19.33 9.01 -0.99
CA ALA A 371 20.03 7.78 -1.38
C ALA A 371 19.33 6.99 -2.48
N VAL A 372 20.08 6.09 -3.11
CA VAL A 372 19.53 4.93 -3.84
C VAL A 372 20.27 3.71 -3.32
N PHE A 373 19.54 2.65 -2.99
CA PHE A 373 20.13 1.47 -2.39
C PHE A 373 19.55 0.17 -2.96
N ALA A 374 20.40 -0.86 -2.97
CA ALA A 374 20.04 -2.21 -3.37
C ALA A 374 19.85 -3.07 -2.12
N ILE A 375 18.63 -3.55 -1.91
CA ILE A 375 18.27 -4.46 -0.82
C ILE A 375 18.27 -5.87 -1.36
N LYS A 376 19.02 -6.78 -0.74
CA LYS A 376 18.92 -8.21 -1.05
C LYS A 376 17.53 -8.70 -0.68
N ALA A 377 16.82 -9.27 -1.66
CA ALA A 377 15.41 -9.59 -1.51
C ALA A 377 15.15 -10.67 -0.44
N SER A 378 16.10 -11.57 -0.17
CA SER A 378 15.89 -12.68 0.77
C SER A 378 15.89 -12.28 2.24
N ASP A 379 16.65 -11.25 2.61
CA ASP A 379 16.97 -10.97 4.02
C ASP A 379 17.02 -9.47 4.37
N GLY A 380 16.75 -8.59 3.41
CA GLY A 380 16.73 -7.16 3.65
C GLY A 380 18.12 -6.53 3.75
N GLN A 381 19.20 -7.28 3.53
CA GLN A 381 20.55 -6.75 3.64
C GLN A 381 20.82 -5.67 2.58
N VAL A 382 21.29 -4.50 3.01
CA VAL A 382 21.77 -3.44 2.11
C VAL A 382 23.09 -3.87 1.46
N LEU A 383 23.15 -3.84 0.13
CA LEU A 383 24.36 -4.14 -0.62
C LEU A 383 25.23 -2.89 -0.78
N ASN A 384 26.30 -2.81 0.02
CA ASN A 384 27.21 -1.66 0.07
C ASN A 384 27.88 -1.30 -1.26
N ASN A 385 27.98 -2.24 -2.21
CA ASN A 385 28.56 -2.01 -3.53
C ASN A 385 27.62 -1.25 -4.49
N PHE A 386 26.39 -0.94 -4.06
CA PHE A 386 25.37 -0.28 -4.89
C PHE A 386 24.60 0.83 -4.15
N THR A 387 25.13 1.30 -3.01
CA THR A 387 24.53 2.41 -2.27
C THR A 387 25.15 3.73 -2.70
N TYR A 388 24.35 4.62 -3.26
CA TYR A 388 24.75 5.99 -3.60
C TYR A 388 24.14 6.95 -2.57
N TYR A 389 24.98 7.79 -1.99
CA TYR A 389 24.59 8.89 -1.11
C TYR A 389 24.94 10.22 -1.78
N TYR A 390 23.97 11.13 -1.90
CA TYR A 390 24.27 12.48 -2.34
C TYR A 390 24.94 13.25 -1.18
N ASN A 391 26.16 13.77 -1.42
CA ASN A 391 27.07 14.51 -0.51
C ASN A 391 28.21 13.76 0.19
N LEU A 392 28.43 12.46 -0.05
CA LEU A 392 29.72 11.86 0.34
C LEU A 392 30.73 12.09 -0.80
N ASN A 393 31.67 13.01 -0.57
CA ASN A 393 32.87 13.13 -1.39
C ASN A 393 33.58 11.78 -1.35
N TRP A 394 33.57 11.06 -2.47
CA TRP A 394 34.35 9.84 -2.62
C TRP A 394 35.83 10.24 -2.64
N SER A 395 36.57 9.93 -1.57
CA SER A 395 38.04 9.94 -1.55
C SER A 395 38.60 8.65 -2.09
#